data_AF-V6KUQ0-F1
#
_entry.id   AF-V6KUQ0-F1
#
_cell.length_a   1.000
_cell.length_b   1.000
_cell.length_c   1.000
_cell.angle_alpha   90.00
_cell.angle_beta   90.00
_cell.angle_gamma   90.00
#
_symmetry.space_group_name_H-M   'P 1'
#
loop_
_entity.id
_entity.type
_entity.pdbx_description
1 polymer ?
#
loop_
_entity_poly.entity_id
_entity_poly.type
_entity_poly.pdbx_seq_one_letter_code
_entity_poly.pdbx_strand_id
1 'polypeptide(L)'
;MRVNLVVAGTVRTSAWEGREEELEAIRRLYPLGRVGEPEDIAAAVAFLASRDAAWITGTTLVIDGGLTAVNTGFHAAVRQA
;
A
#
# COMPACT_ATOMS: atom_id res chain seq x y z
N MET A 1 1.03 -23.89 11.66
CA MET A 1 0.19 -22.83 11.05
C MET A 1 0.89 -21.51 11.26
N ARG A 2 1.00 -20.66 10.24
CA ARG A 2 1.59 -19.31 10.33
C ARG A 2 0.47 -18.30 10.13
N VAL A 3 0.52 -17.18 10.85
CA VAL A 3 -0.49 -16.12 10.79
C VAL A 3 0.24 -14.79 10.72
N ASN A 4 -0.14 -13.94 9.77
CA ASN A 4 0.42 -12.61 9.56
C ASN A 4 -0.70 -11.63 9.19
N LEU A 5 -0.47 -10.34 9.42
CA LEU A 5 -1.35 -9.26 8.99
C LEU A 5 -0.73 -8.55 7.78
N VAL A 6 -1.58 -8.17 6.83
CA VAL A 6 -1.22 -7.31 5.71
C VAL A 6 -1.97 -5.99 5.85
N VAL A 7 -1.24 -4.87 5.82
CA VAL A 7 -1.78 -3.52 5.91
C VAL A 7 -1.58 -2.83 4.57
N ALA A 8 -2.62 -2.89 3.74
CA ALA A 8 -2.59 -2.29 2.42
C ALA A 8 -2.83 -0.78 2.46
N GLY A 9 -2.20 -0.05 1.54
CA GLY A 9 -2.59 1.32 1.19
C GLY A 9 -3.86 1.35 0.32
N THR A 10 -4.12 2.46 -0.37
CA THR A 10 -5.20 2.52 -1.36
C THR A 10 -4.84 1.63 -2.55
N VAL A 11 -5.78 0.75 -2.92
CA VAL A 11 -5.66 -0.19 -4.04
C VAL A 11 -6.81 0.07 -5.02
N ARG A 12 -6.50 0.10 -6.32
CA ARG A 12 -7.48 0.22 -7.39
C ARG A 12 -8.29 -1.08 -7.52
N THR A 13 -9.47 -1.08 -6.93
CA THR A 13 -10.45 -2.16 -7.03
C THR A 13 -11.77 -1.63 -7.56
N SER A 14 -12.73 -2.51 -7.83
CA SER A 14 -14.09 -2.11 -8.24
C SER A 14 -14.80 -1.19 -7.23
N ALA A 15 -14.33 -1.14 -5.98
CA ALA A 15 -14.82 -0.18 -4.97
C ALA A 15 -14.55 1.30 -5.32
N TRP A 16 -13.73 1.55 -6.34
CA TRP A 16 -13.38 2.88 -6.84
C TRP A 16 -13.99 3.22 -8.21
N GLU A 17 -14.88 2.38 -8.74
CA GLU A 17 -15.59 2.67 -9.99
C GLU A 17 -16.34 4.01 -9.89
N GLY A 18 -16.12 4.90 -10.86
CA GLY A 18 -16.69 6.25 -10.88
C GLY A 18 -15.94 7.27 -9.99
N ARG A 19 -14.82 6.88 -9.38
CA ARG A 19 -13.96 7.72 -8.53
C ARG A 19 -12.49 7.69 -8.99
N GLU A 20 -12.27 7.49 -10.28
CA GLU A 20 -10.93 7.37 -10.88
C GLU A 20 -10.12 8.67 -10.75
N GLU A 21 -10.78 9.82 -10.86
CA GLU A 21 -10.15 11.13 -10.65
C GLU A 21 -9.64 11.32 -9.22
N GLU A 22 -10.38 10.82 -8.22
CA GLU A 22 -9.95 10.84 -6.82
C GLU A 22 -8.70 9.96 -6.62
N LEU A 23 -8.68 8.76 -7.21
CA LEU A 23 -7.49 7.88 -7.18
C LEU A 23 -6.27 8.55 -7.80
N GLU A 24 -6.45 9.21 -8.93
CA GLU A 24 -5.37 9.92 -9.61
C GLU A 24 -4.88 11.12 -8.79
N ALA A 25 -5.78 11.84 -8.12
CA ALA A 25 -5.42 12.97 -7.26
C ALA A 25 -4.56 12.53 -6.05
N ILE A 26 -4.91 11.41 -5.40
CA ILE A 26 -4.21 10.96 -4.19
C ILE A 26 -2.88 10.27 -4.47
N ARG A 27 -2.57 9.91 -5.73
CA ARG A 27 -1.32 9.21 -6.07
C ARG A 27 -0.06 9.94 -5.62
N ARG A 28 -0.13 11.27 -5.50
CA ARG A 28 0.97 12.14 -5.07
C ARG A 28 1.29 12.02 -3.58
N LEU A 29 0.40 11.41 -2.79
CA LEU A 29 0.65 11.09 -1.39
C LEU A 29 1.60 9.90 -1.23
N TYR A 30 1.69 9.06 -2.25
CA TYR A 30 2.51 7.85 -2.25
C TYR A 30 3.93 8.17 -2.72
N PRO A 31 4.98 7.81 -1.96
CA PRO A 31 6.37 7.88 -2.40
C PRO A 31 6.64 7.17 -3.74
N LEU A 32 5.96 6.04 -4.00
CA LEU A 32 6.05 5.36 -5.29
C LEU A 32 5.27 6.05 -6.44
N GLY A 33 4.59 7.16 -6.16
CA GLY A 33 3.96 8.02 -7.17
C GLY A 33 2.67 7.50 -7.80
N ARG A 34 2.17 6.34 -7.33
CA ARG A 34 0.94 5.67 -7.77
C ARG A 34 0.18 5.05 -6.60
N VAL A 35 -1.12 4.82 -6.78
CA VAL A 35 -1.88 3.91 -5.92
C VAL A 35 -1.50 2.46 -6.24
N GLY A 36 -1.78 1.55 -5.30
CA GLY A 36 -1.57 0.12 -5.50
C GLY A 36 -2.55 -0.47 -6.51
N GLU A 37 -2.15 -1.56 -7.14
CA GLU A 37 -3.00 -2.46 -7.92
C GLU A 37 -3.20 -3.76 -7.12
N PRO A 38 -4.25 -4.56 -7.38
CA PRO A 38 -4.52 -5.79 -6.64
C PRO A 38 -3.32 -6.75 -6.58
N GLU A 39 -2.53 -6.79 -7.66
CA GLU A 39 -1.33 -7.61 -7.81
C GLU A 39 -0.23 -7.23 -6.81
N ASP A 40 -0.13 -5.96 -6.42
CA ASP A 40 0.86 -5.52 -5.42
C ASP A 40 0.61 -6.16 -4.06
N ILE A 41 -0.66 -6.35 -3.68
CA ILE A 41 -1.06 -7.00 -2.43
C ILE A 41 -0.97 -8.53 -2.59
N ALA A 42 -1.47 -9.05 -3.71
CA ALA A 42 -1.50 -10.49 -3.97
C ALA A 42 -0.09 -11.10 -3.98
N ALA A 43 0.89 -10.43 -4.56
CA ALA A 43 2.28 -10.92 -4.60
C ALA A 43 2.86 -11.10 -3.19
N ALA A 44 2.61 -10.16 -2.28
CA ALA A 44 3.09 -10.26 -0.90
C ALA A 44 2.32 -11.30 -0.08
N VAL A 45 1.02 -11.43 -0.29
CA VAL A 45 0.22 -12.51 0.31
C VAL A 45 0.73 -13.87 -0.18
N ALA A 46 1.02 -14.01 -1.48
CA ALA A 46 1.58 -15.23 -2.05
C ALA A 46 2.94 -15.56 -1.43
N PHE A 47 3.84 -14.57 -1.27
CA PHE A 47 5.10 -14.75 -0.54
C PHE A 47 4.86 -15.20 0.90
N LEU A 48 4.01 -14.51 1.65
CA LEU A 48 3.70 -14.87 3.04
C LEU A 48 3.07 -16.27 3.15
N ALA A 49 2.33 -16.73 2.15
CA ALA A 49 1.77 -18.07 2.09
C ALA A 49 2.79 -19.14 1.63
N SER A 50 3.88 -18.74 0.97
CA SER A 50 4.87 -19.66 0.39
C SER A 50 5.79 -20.30 1.44
N ARG A 51 6.64 -21.23 0.99
CA ARG A 51 7.70 -21.82 1.82
C ARG A 51 8.85 -20.84 2.08
N ASP A 52 9.00 -19.80 1.27
CA ASP A 52 10.08 -18.81 1.44
C ASP A 52 9.87 -17.98 2.71
N ALA A 53 8.61 -17.84 3.14
CA ALA A 53 8.22 -17.23 4.41
C ALA A 53 8.12 -18.24 5.57
N ALA A 54 8.79 -19.40 5.51
CA ALA A 54 8.65 -20.48 6.50
C ALA A 54 8.92 -20.05 7.95
N TRP A 55 9.78 -19.05 8.15
CA TRP A 55 10.13 -18.51 9.48
C TRP A 55 9.46 -17.18 9.82
N ILE A 56 8.49 -16.73 9.00
CA ILE A 56 7.77 -15.48 9.18
C ILE A 56 6.34 -15.78 9.67
N THR A 57 6.08 -15.43 10.93
CA THR A 57 4.75 -15.47 11.56
C THR A 57 4.65 -14.37 12.61
N GLY A 58 3.45 -13.86 12.87
CA GLY A 58 3.19 -12.81 13.86
C GLY A 58 3.58 -11.41 13.41
N THR A 59 3.90 -11.20 12.13
CA THR A 59 4.25 -9.88 11.62
C THR A 59 3.05 -9.13 11.07
N THR A 60 3.13 -7.80 11.14
CA THR A 60 2.29 -6.86 10.40
C THR A 60 3.11 -6.32 9.25
N LEU A 61 2.82 -6.78 8.03
CA LEU A 61 3.50 -6.30 6.83
C LEU A 61 2.72 -5.14 6.21
N VAL A 62 3.33 -3.96 6.18
CA VAL A 62 2.78 -2.78 5.50
C VAL A 62 3.09 -2.85 4.01
N ILE A 63 2.06 -2.64 3.18
CA ILE A 63 2.12 -2.69 1.72
C ILE A 63 1.32 -1.51 1.17
N ASP A 64 1.87 -0.31 1.28
CA ASP A 64 1.14 0.94 1.06
C ASP A 64 1.88 1.93 0.17
N GLY A 65 2.86 1.46 -0.61
CA GLY A 65 3.69 2.32 -1.47
C GLY A 65 4.49 3.39 -0.70
N GLY A 66 4.67 3.22 0.62
CA GLY A 66 5.41 4.13 1.50
C GLY A 66 4.56 5.21 2.16
N LEU A 67 3.23 5.18 2.02
CA LEU A 67 2.34 6.22 2.53
C LEU A 67 2.52 6.47 4.03
N THR A 68 2.59 5.41 4.84
CA THR A 68 2.74 5.49 6.30
C THR A 68 4.17 5.81 6.75
N ALA A 69 5.14 5.77 5.84
CA ALA A 69 6.55 6.06 6.13
C ALA A 69 6.91 7.54 5.91
N VAL A 70 5.98 8.39 5.47
CA VAL A 70 6.22 9.80 5.17
C VAL A 70 5.28 10.74 5.92
N ASN A 71 5.75 11.97 6.17
CA ASN A 71 4.92 13.04 6.71
C ASN A 71 4.26 13.81 5.54
N THR A 72 3.04 13.40 5.18
CA THR A 72 2.26 14.02 4.09
C THR A 72 1.94 15.49 4.37
N GLY A 73 1.71 15.87 5.63
CA GLY A 73 1.45 17.25 6.03
C GLY A 73 2.67 18.17 5.84
N PHE A 74 3.86 17.70 6.23
CA PHE A 74 5.11 18.41 5.97
C PHE A 74 5.39 18.54 4.47
N HIS A 75 5.19 17.46 3.70
CA HIS A 75 5.37 17.49 2.24
C HIS A 75 4.41 18.49 1.57
N ALA A 76 3.16 18.60 2.04
CA ALA A 76 2.22 19.61 1.56
C ALA A 76 2.65 21.03 1.92
N ALA A 77 3.09 21.27 3.17
CA ALA A 77 3.50 22.58 3.65
C ALA A 77 4.73 23.13 2.89
N VAL A 78 5.73 22.29 2.61
CA VAL A 78 6.95 22.72 1.89
C VAL A 78 6.71 23.00 0.41
N ARG A 79 5.72 22.35 -0.23
CA ARG A 79 5.38 22.61 -1.64
C ARG A 79 4.52 23.87 -1.87
N GLN A 80 3.96 24.44 -0.80
CA GLN A 80 3.13 25.66 -0.86
C GLN A 80 3.93 26.94 -0.55
N ALA A 81 5.21 26.80 -0.15
CA ALA A 81 6.17 27.89 0.01
C ALA A 81 7.00 28.07 -1.28
#